data_AF-Q72FJ1-F1
#
_entry.id   AF-Q72FJ1-F1
#
_cell.length_a   1.000
_cell.length_b   1.000
_cell.length_c   1.000
_cell.angle_alpha   90.00
_cell.angle_beta   90.00
_cell.angle_gamma   90.00
#
_symmetry.space_group_name_H-M   'P 1'
#
loop_
_entity.id
_entity.type
_entity.pdbx_description
1 polymer ?
#
loop_
_entity_poly.entity_id
_entity_poly.type
_entity_poly.pdbx_seq_one_letter_code
_entity_poly.pdbx_strand_id
1 'polypeptide(L)'
;MLWPLQGGDVSRYDAFMREPFDPHKKLFSLGCTPCLHRKPDGTPYIYLRYWRRVIPGERRKCEYIAEMWRRLLILQLDVRKGQQPRSVRALLAHGTIEVRQGRYVRPAG
;
A
#
# COMPACT_ATOMS: atom_id res chain seq x y z
N MET A 1 14.59 5.32 -5.80
CA MET A 1 15.73 4.47 -6.20
C MET A 1 15.43 3.07 -5.66
N LEU A 2 15.08 2.10 -6.51
CA LEU A 2 14.73 0.73 -6.10
C LEU A 2 15.73 -0.23 -6.75
N TRP A 3 16.49 -0.93 -5.92
CA TRP A 3 17.52 -1.90 -6.33
C TRP A 3 16.88 -3.24 -6.74
N PRO A 4 17.35 -3.90 -7.81
CA PRO A 4 16.94 -5.27 -8.11
C PRO A 4 17.68 -6.23 -7.16
N LEU A 5 16.93 -7.07 -6.46
CA LEU A 5 17.48 -8.18 -5.67
C LEU A 5 17.82 -9.32 -6.65
N GLN A 6 19.10 -9.50 -6.97
CA GLN A 6 19.59 -10.69 -7.70
C GLN A 6 20.18 -11.70 -6.71
N GLY A 7 19.77 -12.97 -6.83
CA GLY A 7 20.55 -14.20 -6.58
C GLY A 7 21.13 -14.53 -5.20
N GLY A 8 21.47 -13.54 -4.36
CA GLY A 8 22.15 -13.73 -3.08
C GLY A 8 21.40 -13.18 -1.88
N ASP A 9 20.16 -12.72 -2.07
CA ASP A 9 19.44 -11.90 -1.09
C ASP A 9 18.25 -12.62 -0.44
N VAL A 10 18.37 -13.95 -0.28
CA VAL A 10 17.34 -14.77 0.38
C VAL A 10 17.03 -14.22 1.78
N SER A 11 18.05 -13.76 2.51
CA SER A 11 17.86 -13.14 3.83
C SER A 11 17.05 -11.85 3.80
N ARG A 12 17.26 -10.95 2.83
CA ARG A 12 16.43 -9.73 2.70
C ARG A 12 15.06 -10.02 2.12
N TYR A 13 14.94 -11.01 1.23
CA TYR A 13 13.65 -11.50 0.77
C TYR A 13 12.84 -12.07 1.95
N ASP A 14 13.45 -12.92 2.78
CA ASP A 14 12.83 -13.48 3.98
C ASP A 14 12.47 -12.39 5.00
N ALA A 15 13.35 -11.40 5.19
CA ALA A 15 13.04 -10.24 6.04
C ALA A 15 11.87 -9.42 5.50
N PHE A 16 11.84 -9.18 4.19
CA PHE A 16 10.73 -8.49 3.51
C PHE A 16 9.42 -9.28 3.59
N MET A 17 9.48 -10.61 3.48
CA MET A 17 8.31 -11.47 3.61
C MET A 17 7.84 -11.59 5.06
N ARG A 18 8.74 -11.48 6.05
CA ARG A 18 8.41 -11.43 7.48
C ARG A 18 7.67 -10.16 7.85
N GLU A 19 8.07 -9.01 7.30
CA GLU A 19 7.35 -7.74 7.48
C GLU A 19 7.24 -6.97 6.16
N PRO A 20 6.23 -7.31 5.32
CA PRO A 20 6.04 -6.63 4.05
C PRO A 20 5.63 -5.18 4.30
N PHE A 21 6.19 -4.27 3.50
CA PHE A 21 5.80 -2.86 3.55
C PHE A 21 4.30 -2.70 3.28
N ASP A 22 3.60 -2.11 4.23
CA ASP A 22 2.16 -1.84 4.16
C ASP A 22 1.91 -0.32 4.09
N PRO A 23 1.50 0.21 2.92
CA PRO A 23 1.33 1.65 2.75
C PRO A 23 0.16 2.19 3.57
N HIS A 24 -0.90 1.41 3.79
CA HIS A 24 -2.00 1.82 4.67
C HIS A 24 -1.52 2.02 6.11
N LYS A 25 -0.79 1.03 6.66
CA LYS A 25 -0.18 1.13 8.00
C LYS A 25 0.79 2.31 8.09
N LYS A 26 1.62 2.52 7.05
CA LYS A 26 2.58 3.62 7.02
C LYS A 26 1.88 4.98 7.01
N LEU A 27 0.89 5.19 6.15
CA LEU A 27 0.12 6.44 6.11
C LEU A 27 -0.54 6.73 7.47
N PHE A 28 -1.16 5.72 8.08
CA PHE A 28 -1.77 5.88 9.39
C PHE A 28 -0.75 6.34 10.46
N SER A 29 0.47 5.77 10.45
CA SER A 29 1.55 6.18 11.35
C SER A 29 2.03 7.63 11.15
N LEU A 30 1.83 8.20 9.96
CA LEU A 30 2.14 9.59 9.63
C LEU A 30 0.95 10.54 9.91
N GLY A 31 -0.16 10.02 10.46
CA GLY A 31 -1.37 10.77 10.75
C GLY A 31 -2.23 11.06 9.52
N CYS A 32 -2.12 10.26 8.46
CA CYS A 32 -2.95 10.36 7.28
C CYS A 32 -3.76 9.08 7.06
N THR A 33 -5.07 9.24 6.84
CA THR A 33 -5.98 8.12 6.57
C THR A 33 -6.34 8.15 5.08
N PRO A 34 -5.91 7.15 4.29
CA PRO A 34 -6.32 7.05 2.90
C PRO A 34 -7.77 6.55 2.79
N CYS A 35 -8.52 7.11 1.85
CA CYS A 35 -9.89 6.76 1.55
C CYS A 35 -10.03 6.45 0.06
N LEU A 36 -10.75 5.38 -0.28
CA LEU A 36 -11.06 5.05 -1.66
C LEU A 36 -12.35 5.77 -2.07
N HIS A 37 -12.24 6.58 -3.11
CA HIS A 37 -13.37 7.24 -3.77
C HIS A 37 -13.43 6.81 -5.23
N ARG A 38 -14.57 7.09 -5.87
CA ARG A 38 -14.76 6.86 -7.30
C ARG A 38 -15.16 8.18 -7.96
N LYS A 39 -14.55 8.45 -9.12
CA LYS A 39 -14.99 9.52 -10.01
C LYS A 39 -16.37 9.16 -10.61
N PRO A 40 -17.06 10.11 -11.26
CA PRO A 40 -18.34 9.84 -11.92
C PRO A 40 -18.27 8.71 -12.97
N ASP A 41 -17.12 8.55 -13.62
CA ASP A 41 -16.84 7.48 -14.60
C ASP A 41 -16.53 6.11 -13.94
N GLY A 42 -16.61 6.00 -12.61
CA GLY A 42 -16.31 4.79 -11.85
C GLY A 42 -14.83 4.58 -11.53
N THR A 43 -13.93 5.42 -12.06
CA THR A 43 -12.47 5.30 -11.85
C THR A 43 -12.13 5.48 -10.37
N PRO A 44 -11.46 4.49 -9.73
CA PRO A 44 -11.05 4.61 -8.34
C PRO A 44 -9.93 5.65 -8.18
N TYR A 45 -9.99 6.44 -7.13
CA TYR A 45 -8.90 7.33 -6.70
C TYR A 45 -8.76 7.36 -5.17
N ILE A 46 -7.55 7.69 -4.71
CA ILE A 46 -7.25 7.80 -3.28
C ILE A 46 -7.38 9.26 -2.86
N TYR A 47 -8.18 9.49 -1.82
CA TYR A 47 -8.24 10.75 -1.10
C TYR A 47 -7.51 10.61 0.24
N LEU A 48 -6.70 11.59 0.63
CA LEU A 48 -6.00 11.60 1.91
C LEU A 48 -6.71 12.50 2.90
N ARG A 49 -7.17 11.92 4.02
CA ARG A 49 -7.65 12.68 5.17
C ARG A 49 -6.50 12.87 6.17
N TYR A 50 -6.11 14.11 6.41
CA TYR A 50 -5.07 14.45 7.38
C TYR A 50 -5.65 14.65 8.78
N TRP A 51 -4.94 14.18 9.80
CA TRP A 51 -5.27 14.51 11.18
C TRP A 51 -4.92 15.98 11.48
N ARG A 52 -5.59 16.58 12.46
CA ARG A 52 -5.45 18.02 12.78
C ARG A 52 -4.01 18.47 13.04
N ARG A 53 -3.13 17.57 13.51
CA ARG A 53 -1.75 17.88 13.92
C ARG A 53 -0.67 17.40 12.93
N VAL A 54 -1.03 16.99 11.71
CA VAL A 54 -0.03 16.55 10.73
C VAL A 54 0.83 17.73 10.29
N ILE A 55 2.14 17.62 10.54
CA ILE A 55 3.16 18.60 10.16
C ILE A 55 3.23 18.70 8.62
N PRO A 56 3.42 19.89 8.02
CA PRO A 56 3.48 20.04 6.55
C PRO A 56 4.49 19.12 5.84
N GLY A 57 5.65 18.86 6.45
CA GLY A 57 6.66 17.92 5.92
C GLY A 57 6.16 16.46 5.84
N GLU A 58 5.28 16.05 6.76
CA GLU A 58 4.66 14.73 6.75
C GLU A 58 3.53 14.63 5.70
N ARG A 59 2.86 15.74 5.37
CA ARG A 59 1.84 15.76 4.31
C ARG A 59 2.43 15.37 2.96
N ARG A 60 3.55 15.98 2.57
CA ARG A 60 4.24 15.65 1.31
C ARG A 60 4.68 14.19 1.27
N LYS A 61 5.14 13.63 2.41
CA LYS A 61 5.48 12.20 2.51
C LYS A 61 4.25 11.31 2.33
N CYS A 62 3.12 11.67 2.93
CA CYS A 62 1.85 10.95 2.72
C CYS A 62 1.43 10.96 1.25
N GLU A 63 1.49 12.12 0.58
CA GLU A 63 1.16 12.25 -0.85
C GLU A 63 2.05 11.37 -1.72
N TYR A 64 3.36 11.41 -1.47
CA TYR A 64 4.34 10.58 -2.18
C TYR A 64 4.06 9.08 -2.02
N ILE A 65 3.82 8.62 -0.78
CA ILE A 65 3.49 7.22 -0.49
C ILE A 65 2.17 6.83 -1.17
N ALA A 66 1.15 7.69 -1.09
CA ALA A 66 -0.15 7.42 -1.68
C ALA A 66 -0.09 7.28 -3.19
N GLU A 67 0.69 8.12 -3.86
CA GLU A 67 0.87 8.06 -5.31
C GLU A 67 1.71 6.84 -5.72
N MET A 68 2.86 6.62 -5.08
CA MET A 68 3.75 5.50 -5.38
C MET A 68 3.05 4.14 -5.21
N TRP A 69 2.22 4.02 -4.17
CA TRP A 69 1.55 2.76 -3.82
C TRP A 69 0.05 2.76 -4.13
N ARG A 70 -0.41 3.67 -5.01
CA ARG A 70 -1.83 3.88 -5.33
C ARG A 70 -2.58 2.60 -5.65
N ARG A 71 -2.01 1.73 -6.48
CA ARG A 71 -2.65 0.46 -6.89
C ARG A 71 -2.83 -0.50 -5.71
N LEU A 72 -1.84 -0.59 -4.84
CA LEU A 72 -1.90 -1.44 -3.65
C LEU A 72 -2.91 -0.89 -2.64
N LEU A 73 -2.91 0.43 -2.41
CA LEU A 73 -3.90 1.09 -1.56
C LEU A 73 -5.32 0.88 -2.05
N ILE A 74 -5.57 0.91 -3.36
CA ILE A 74 -6.88 0.57 -3.93
C ILE A 74 -7.28 -0.86 -3.52
N LEU A 75 -6.39 -1.85 -3.64
CA LEU A 75 -6.69 -3.23 -3.24
C LEU A 75 -6.94 -3.38 -1.74
N GLN A 76 -6.22 -2.63 -0.91
CA GLN A 76 -6.42 -2.62 0.54
C GLN A 76 -7.78 -2.01 0.93
N LEU A 77 -8.20 -0.96 0.22
CA LEU A 77 -9.39 -0.16 0.55
C LEU A 77 -10.66 -0.58 -0.21
N ASP A 78 -10.55 -1.40 -1.26
CA ASP A 78 -11.69 -1.94 -2.01
C ASP A 78 -12.34 -3.09 -1.24
N VAL A 79 -13.01 -2.72 -0.15
CA VAL A 79 -13.73 -3.59 0.76
C VAL A 79 -15.17 -3.10 0.90
N ARG A 80 -16.06 -3.96 1.42
CA ARG A 80 -17.45 -3.55 1.66
C ARG A 80 -17.48 -2.43 2.70
N LYS A 81 -18.46 -1.52 2.58
CA LYS A 81 -18.65 -0.43 3.53
C LYS A 81 -18.73 -0.98 4.97
N GLY A 82 -17.94 -0.41 5.88
CA GLY A 82 -17.87 -0.83 7.28
C GLY A 82 -16.85 -1.93 7.57
N GLN A 83 -16.24 -2.54 6.55
CA GLN A 83 -15.13 -3.48 6.75
C GLN A 83 -13.80 -2.75 6.92
N GLN A 84 -12.89 -3.40 7.65
CA GLN A 84 -11.53 -2.92 7.79
C GLN A 84 -10.76 -3.06 6.47
N PRO A 85 -9.88 -2.10 6.12
CA PRO A 85 -8.96 -2.26 5.02
C PRO A 85 -8.10 -3.52 5.16
N ARG A 86 -7.83 -4.21 4.04
CA ARG A 86 -6.99 -5.40 4.03
C ARG A 86 -5.53 -5.00 4.26
N SER A 87 -4.81 -5.76 5.07
CA SER A 87 -3.36 -5.62 5.17
C SER A 87 -2.67 -6.22 3.95
N VAL A 88 -1.44 -5.78 3.66
CA VAL A 88 -0.62 -6.41 2.60
C VAL A 88 -0.40 -7.90 2.88
N ARG A 89 -0.22 -8.29 4.15
CA ARG A 89 -0.15 -9.71 4.55
C ARG A 89 -1.40 -10.49 4.19
N ALA A 90 -2.59 -9.91 4.41
CA ALA A 90 -3.84 -10.56 4.02
C ALA A 90 -3.94 -10.71 2.50
N LEU A 91 -3.56 -9.68 1.73
CA LEU A 91 -3.56 -9.75 0.26
C LEU A 91 -2.61 -10.82 -0.28
N LEU A 92 -1.43 -10.98 0.34
CA LEU A 92 -0.47 -12.04 0.02
C LEU A 92 -1.02 -13.42 0.38
N ALA A 93 -1.58 -13.58 1.58
CA ALA A 93 -2.13 -14.86 2.05
C ALA A 93 -3.31 -15.35 1.19
N HIS A 94 -4.12 -14.42 0.66
CA HIS A 94 -5.21 -14.73 -0.26
C HIS A 94 -4.76 -14.89 -1.73
N GLY A 95 -3.47 -14.76 -2.04
CA GLY A 95 -2.96 -14.81 -3.41
C GLY A 95 -3.49 -13.69 -4.31
N THR A 96 -4.02 -12.60 -3.75
CA THR A 96 -4.48 -11.44 -4.55
C THR A 96 -3.30 -10.65 -5.13
N ILE A 97 -2.18 -10.67 -4.40
CA ILE A 97 -0.88 -10.15 -4.83
C ILE A 97 0.18 -11.18 -4.48
N GLU A 98 1.34 -11.06 -5.11
CA GLU A 98 2.55 -11.81 -4.82
C GLU A 98 3.76 -10.88 -4.87
N VAL A 99 4.91 -11.34 -4.36
CA VAL A 99 6.18 -10.61 -4.44
C VAL A 99 7.04 -11.23 -5.53
N ARG A 100 7.22 -10.52 -6.64
CA ARG A 100 8.17 -10.90 -7.70
C ARG A 100 9.28 -9.88 -7.79
N GLN A 101 10.53 -10.35 -7.67
CA GLN A 101 11.73 -9.50 -7.75
C GLN A 101 11.65 -8.26 -6.83
N GLY A 102 11.15 -8.46 -5.59
CA GLY A 102 11.02 -7.39 -4.59
C GLY A 102 9.88 -6.39 -4.84
N ARG A 103 8.93 -6.70 -5.73
CA ARG A 103 7.79 -5.85 -6.05
C ARG A 103 6.47 -6.59 -5.84
N TYR A 104 5.47 -5.88 -5.33
CA TYR A 104 4.10 -6.41 -5.32
C TYR A 104 3.55 -6.40 -6.74
N VAL A 105 3.11 -7.57 -7.19
CA VAL A 105 2.46 -7.75 -8.49
C VAL A 105 1.16 -8.53 -8.28
N ARG A 106 0.24 -8.41 -9.24
CA ARG A 106 -0.89 -9.33 -9.31
C ARG A 106 -0.44 -10.61 -10.02
N PRO A 107 -0.86 -11.79 -9.56
CA PRO A 107 -0.66 -13.02 -10.32
C PRO A 107 -1.27 -12.89 -11.70
N ALA A 108 -0.60 -13.46 -12.71
CA ALA A 108 -1.24 -13.70 -13.99
C ALA A 108 -2.39 -14.68 -13.75
N GLY A 109 -3.62 -14.24 -14.05
CA GLY A 109 -4.80 -15.09 -14.03
C GLY A 109 -4.83 -16.05 -15.20
#